data_AF-A0AAD5YSL6-F1
#
_entry.id   AF-A0AAD5YSL6-F1
#
_cell.length_a   1.000
_cell.length_b   1.000
_cell.length_c   1.000
_cell.angle_alpha   90.00
_cell.angle_beta   90.00
_cell.angle_gamma   90.00
#
_symmetry.space_group_name_H-M   'P 1'
#
loop_
_entity.id
_entity.type
_entity.pdbx_description
1 polymer ?
#
loop_
_entity_poly.entity_id
_entity_poly.type
_entity_poly.pdbx_seq_one_letter_code
_entity_poly.pdbx_strand_id
1 'polypeptide(L)'
;MSEIAAIKKQLKIKSSVVQRYEKEIKYYQQEAGDLQQKLDKFISEQAEEWDLKNTTRMIEESKKMIVDTETRLGKASGELSDLIGQVKGKPDVADTEEFKKAADIAEEIAKRAESSFA
;
A
#
# COMPACT_ATOMS: atom_id res chain seq x y z
N MET A 1 24.91 9.13 -19.04
CA MET A 1 23.83 8.17 -18.66
C MET A 1 22.77 8.23 -19.74
N SER A 2 22.37 7.10 -20.33
CA SER A 2 21.31 7.13 -21.35
C SER A 2 19.96 7.44 -20.71
N GLU A 3 19.09 8.14 -21.44
CA GLU A 3 17.74 8.49 -21.00
C GLU A 3 16.93 7.24 -20.60
N ILE A 4 17.06 6.16 -21.38
CA ILE A 4 16.42 4.86 -21.12
C ILE A 4 16.85 4.28 -19.77
N ALA A 5 18.15 4.34 -19.43
CA ALA A 5 18.64 3.84 -18.15
C ALA A 5 18.09 4.65 -16.97
N ALA A 6 17.91 5.96 -17.14
CA ALA A 6 17.28 6.82 -16.13
C ALA A 6 15.80 6.46 -15.94
N ILE A 7 15.06 6.24 -17.04
CA ILE A 7 13.65 5.82 -17.01
C ILE A 7 13.49 4.47 -16.30
N LYS A 8 14.28 3.46 -16.66
CA LYS A 8 14.28 2.15 -15.99
C LYS A 8 14.49 2.25 -14.48
N LYS A 9 15.46 3.09 -14.08
CA LYS A 9 15.73 3.34 -12.66
C LYS A 9 14.52 3.97 -11.97
N GLN A 10 13.86 4.95 -12.59
CA GLN A 10 12.68 5.60 -12.04
C GLN A 10 11.49 4.63 -11.92
N LEU A 11 11.23 3.82 -12.95
CA LEU A 11 10.20 2.77 -12.92
C LEU A 11 10.41 1.81 -11.74
N LYS A 12 11.65 1.33 -11.55
CA LYS A 12 12.00 0.44 -10.44
C LYS A 12 11.80 1.11 -9.07
N ILE A 13 12.24 2.35 -8.92
CA ILE A 13 12.12 3.09 -7.66
C ILE A 13 10.64 3.30 -7.31
N LYS A 14 9.85 3.85 -8.23
CA LYS A 14 8.44 4.14 -7.99
C LYS A 14 7.63 2.86 -7.74
N SER A 15 7.90 1.79 -8.50
CA SER A 15 7.31 0.46 -8.25
C SER A 15 7.59 -0.06 -6.84
N SER A 16 8.85 0.04 -6.39
CA SER A 16 9.25 -0.39 -5.04
C SER A 16 8.55 0.41 -3.94
N VAL A 17 8.38 1.72 -4.14
CA VAL A 17 7.64 2.59 -3.20
C VAL A 17 6.19 2.14 -3.07
N VAL A 18 5.51 1.88 -4.20
CA VAL A 18 4.12 1.38 -4.23
C VAL A 18 4.01 0.05 -3.48
N GLN A 19 4.87 -0.93 -3.81
CA GLN A 19 4.87 -2.24 -3.14
C GLN A 19 5.17 -2.14 -1.64
N ARG A 20 6.02 -1.20 -1.21
CA ARG A 20 6.30 -0.99 0.21
C ARG A 20 5.04 -0.50 0.94
N TYR A 21 4.36 0.51 0.41
CA TYR A 21 3.13 1.01 1.03
C TYR A 21 2.04 -0.06 1.06
N GLU A 22 1.93 -0.88 0.00
CA GLU A 22 0.99 -2.00 0.00
C GLU A 22 1.26 -2.99 1.14
N LYS A 23 2.53 -3.34 1.38
CA LYS A 23 2.94 -4.20 2.49
C LYS A 23 2.70 -3.54 3.85
N GLU A 24 3.04 -2.27 4.00
CA GLU A 24 2.79 -1.51 5.24
C GLU A 24 1.30 -1.53 5.62
N ILE A 25 0.40 -1.34 4.66
CA ILE A 25 -1.04 -1.43 4.92
C ILE A 25 -1.44 -2.82 5.40
N LYS A 26 -0.94 -3.89 4.76
CA LYS A 26 -1.22 -5.28 5.20
C LYS A 26 -0.76 -5.53 6.63
N TYR A 27 0.40 -5.00 7.02
CA TYR A 27 0.89 -5.10 8.41
C TYR A 27 -0.03 -4.39 9.41
N TYR A 28 -0.44 -3.15 9.13
CA TYR A 28 -1.35 -2.44 10.04
C TYR A 28 -2.75 -3.06 10.10
N GLN A 29 -3.23 -3.63 8.98
CA GLN A 29 -4.48 -4.39 8.96
C GLN A 29 -4.40 -5.65 9.85
N GLN A 30 -3.29 -6.38 9.77
CA GLN A 30 -3.06 -7.54 10.63
C GLN A 30 -2.99 -7.12 12.10
N GLU A 31 -2.23 -6.07 12.43
CA GLU A 31 -2.12 -5.56 13.79
C GLU A 31 -3.49 -5.15 14.37
N ALA A 32 -4.30 -4.42 13.59
CA ALA A 32 -5.65 -4.04 14.01
C ALA A 32 -6.55 -5.28 14.25
N GLY A 33 -6.39 -6.34 13.44
CA GLY A 33 -7.08 -7.61 13.63
C GLY A 33 -6.65 -8.35 14.90
N ASP A 34 -5.35 -8.45 15.15
CA ASP A 34 -4.79 -9.10 16.34
C ASP A 34 -5.21 -8.35 17.62
N LEU A 35 -5.20 -7.01 17.58
CA LEU A 35 -5.69 -6.17 18.68
C LEU A 35 -7.20 -6.31 18.89
N GLN A 36 -7.99 -6.47 17.81
CA GLN A 36 -9.42 -6.73 17.93
C GLN A 36 -9.69 -8.08 18.61
N GLN A 37 -8.97 -9.14 18.21
CA GLN A 37 -9.07 -10.45 18.88
C GLN A 37 -8.70 -10.36 20.36
N LYS A 38 -7.66 -9.57 20.69
CA LYS A 38 -7.27 -9.30 22.07
C LYS A 38 -8.36 -8.56 22.85
N LEU A 39 -8.99 -7.56 22.25
CA LEU A 39 -10.09 -6.82 22.87
C LEU A 39 -11.29 -7.74 23.14
N ASP A 40 -11.66 -8.59 22.18
CA ASP A 40 -12.77 -9.54 22.32
C ASP A 40 -12.50 -10.52 23.48
N LYS A 41 -11.25 -10.97 23.63
CA LYS A 41 -10.81 -11.78 24.76
C LYS A 41 -10.96 -11.03 26.08
N PHE A 42 -10.50 -9.78 26.18
CA PHE A 42 -10.65 -8.96 27.38
C PHE A 42 -12.11 -8.73 27.77
N ILE A 43 -13.01 -8.56 26.80
CA ILE A 43 -14.45 -8.49 27.04
C ILE A 43 -14.97 -9.80 27.64
N SER A 44 -14.56 -10.95 27.07
CA SER A 44 -14.98 -12.27 27.55
C SER A 44 -14.49 -12.59 28.97
N GLU A 45 -13.31 -12.10 29.32
CA GLU A 45 -12.67 -12.30 30.62
C GLU A 45 -13.10 -11.25 31.67
N GLN A 46 -13.96 -10.30 31.30
CA GLN A 46 -14.35 -9.15 32.15
C GLN A 46 -13.12 -8.40 32.70
N ALA A 47 -12.13 -8.17 31.83
CA ALA A 47 -10.93 -7.41 32.17
C ALA A 47 -11.27 -5.98 32.62
N GLU A 48 -10.30 -5.34 33.28
CA GLU A 48 -10.51 -4.00 33.82
C GLU A 48 -10.74 -2.95 32.72
N GLU A 49 -11.46 -1.89 33.08
CA GLU A 49 -11.84 -0.81 32.16
C GLU A 49 -10.63 -0.18 31.46
N TRP A 50 -9.48 -0.12 32.15
CA TRP A 50 -8.24 0.41 31.58
C TRP A 50 -7.75 -0.43 30.40
N ASP A 51 -7.75 -1.77 30.50
CA ASP A 51 -7.29 -2.68 29.44
C ASP A 51 -8.17 -2.58 28.19
N LEU A 52 -9.49 -2.48 28.38
CA LEU A 52 -10.46 -2.31 27.31
C LEU A 52 -10.25 -0.97 26.58
N LYS A 53 -10.12 0.13 27.34
CA LYS A 53 -9.89 1.47 26.78
C LYS A 53 -8.54 1.57 26.08
N ASN A 54 -7.49 1.01 26.67
CA ASN A 54 -6.15 1.05 26.09
C ASN A 54 -6.10 0.27 24.78
N THR A 55 -6.64 -0.95 24.74
CA THR A 55 -6.67 -1.77 23.52
C THR A 55 -7.51 -1.12 22.42
N THR A 56 -8.65 -0.52 22.78
CA THR A 56 -9.46 0.26 21.83
C THR A 56 -8.67 1.42 21.21
N ARG A 57 -7.92 2.18 22.02
CA ARG A 57 -7.07 3.28 21.50
C ARG A 57 -6.00 2.77 20.54
N MET A 58 -5.35 1.65 20.85
CA MET A 58 -4.35 1.05 19.97
C MET A 58 -4.97 0.65 18.62
N ILE A 59 -6.17 0.06 18.62
CA ILE A 59 -6.91 -0.27 17.39
C ILE A 59 -7.18 0.99 16.57
N GLU A 60 -7.62 2.08 17.21
CA GLU A 60 -7.86 3.36 16.53
C GLU A 60 -6.57 3.95 15.92
N GLU A 61 -5.43 3.81 16.59
CA GLU A 61 -4.13 4.24 16.08
C GLU A 61 -3.71 3.42 14.86
N SER A 62 -3.77 2.08 14.92
CA SER A 62 -3.48 1.23 13.75
C SER A 62 -4.41 1.55 12.57
N LYS A 63 -5.70 1.81 12.83
CA LYS A 63 -6.66 2.24 11.79
C LYS A 63 -6.29 3.59 11.17
N LYS A 64 -5.81 4.56 11.95
CA LYS A 64 -5.30 5.84 11.41
C LYS A 64 -4.08 5.62 10.52
N MET A 65 -3.18 4.71 10.89
CA MET A 65 -2.01 4.37 10.09
C MET A 65 -2.37 3.71 8.75
N ILE A 66 -3.41 2.87 8.73
CA ILE A 66 -3.94 2.31 7.48
C ILE A 66 -4.37 3.44 6.53
N VAL A 67 -5.21 4.37 6.99
CA VAL A 67 -5.75 5.46 6.17
C VAL A 67 -4.66 6.42 5.65
N ASP A 68 -3.69 6.79 6.50
CA ASP A 68 -2.54 7.62 6.08
C ASP A 68 -1.71 6.90 5.02
N THR A 69 -1.43 5.60 5.22
CA THR A 69 -0.63 4.82 4.28
C THR A 69 -1.36 4.57 2.97
N GLU A 70 -2.68 4.36 2.99
CA GLU A 70 -3.53 4.28 1.79
C GLU A 70 -3.52 5.58 1.00
N THR A 71 -3.57 6.72 1.68
CA THR A 71 -3.44 8.04 1.03
C THR A 71 -2.09 8.20 0.34
N ARG A 72 -1.00 7.73 0.97
CA ARG A 72 0.35 7.74 0.39
C ARG A 72 0.49 6.76 -0.77
N LEU A 73 -0.12 5.58 -0.65
CA LEU A 73 -0.18 4.58 -1.72
C LEU A 73 -0.89 5.16 -2.95
N GLY A 74 -2.04 5.83 -2.78
CA GLY A 74 -2.77 6.47 -3.87
C GLY A 74 -1.92 7.50 -4.62
N LYS A 75 -1.18 8.35 -3.89
CA LYS A 75 -0.24 9.31 -4.48
C LYS A 75 0.89 8.61 -5.25
N ALA A 76 1.55 7.64 -4.63
CA ALA A 76 2.65 6.89 -5.24
C ALA A 76 2.20 6.10 -6.49
N SER A 77 1.00 5.53 -6.45
CA SER A 77 0.40 4.83 -7.58
C SER A 77 0.08 5.80 -8.72
N GLY A 78 -0.44 6.99 -8.42
CA GLY A 78 -0.65 8.04 -9.42
C GLY A 78 0.66 8.44 -10.12
N GLU A 79 1.72 8.69 -9.35
CA GLU A 79 3.04 9.02 -9.92
C GLU A 79 3.63 7.89 -10.78
N LEU A 80 3.39 6.62 -10.40
CA LEU A 80 3.83 5.46 -11.19
C LEU A 80 3.06 5.39 -12.51
N SER A 81 1.73 5.52 -12.46
CA SER A 81 0.85 5.54 -13.63
C SER A 81 1.16 6.67 -14.59
N ASP A 82 1.46 7.87 -14.07
CA ASP A 82 1.88 9.02 -14.88
C ASP A 82 3.18 8.72 -15.63
N LEU A 83 4.18 8.15 -14.93
CA LEU A 83 5.44 7.76 -15.57
C LEU A 83 5.23 6.70 -16.65
N ILE A 84 4.42 5.67 -16.38
CA ILE A 84 4.05 4.64 -17.36
C ILE A 84 3.39 5.30 -18.59
N GLY A 85 2.44 6.21 -18.37
CA GLY A 85 1.73 6.93 -19.42
C GLY A 85 2.66 7.77 -20.31
N GLN A 86 3.69 8.38 -19.73
CA GLN A 86 4.69 9.17 -20.44
C GLN A 86 5.63 8.31 -21.29
N VAL A 87 5.92 7.07 -20.88
CA VAL A 87 6.97 6.25 -21.50
C VAL A 87 6.44 5.09 -22.34
N LYS A 88 5.15 4.73 -22.24
CA LYS A 88 4.53 3.62 -23.01
C LYS A 88 4.68 3.74 -24.53
N GLY A 89 4.82 4.96 -25.06
CA GLY A 89 5.01 5.22 -26.48
C GLY A 89 6.47 5.12 -26.96
N LYS A 90 7.42 4.87 -26.06
CA LYS A 90 8.85 4.68 -26.38
C LYS A 90 9.12 3.17 -26.53
N PRO A 91 9.32 2.63 -27.75
CA PRO A 91 9.45 1.19 -27.98
C PRO A 91 10.56 0.56 -27.12
N ASP A 92 11.71 1.23 -27.03
CA ASP A 92 12.87 0.77 -26.27
C ASP A 92 12.64 0.68 -24.75
N VAL A 93 11.57 1.29 -24.24
CA VAL A 93 11.18 1.24 -22.82
C VAL A 93 10.02 0.27 -22.60
N ALA A 94 9.05 0.24 -23.51
CA ALA A 94 7.86 -0.62 -23.39
C ALA A 94 8.21 -2.12 -23.35
N ASP A 95 9.24 -2.53 -24.08
CA ASP A 95 9.68 -3.94 -24.11
C ASP A 95 10.50 -4.35 -22.87
N THR A 96 10.78 -3.41 -21.97
CA THR A 96 11.64 -3.67 -20.82
C THR A 96 10.89 -4.33 -19.68
N GLU A 97 11.58 -5.21 -18.96
CA GLU A 97 11.04 -5.89 -17.78
C GLU A 97 10.65 -4.91 -16.66
N GLU A 98 11.35 -3.78 -16.55
CA GLU A 98 11.00 -2.73 -15.59
C GLU A 98 9.65 -2.07 -15.91
N PHE A 99 9.34 -1.87 -17.19
CA PHE A 99 8.06 -1.31 -17.62
C PHE A 99 6.91 -2.29 -17.39
N LYS A 100 7.07 -3.55 -17.81
CA LYS A 100 6.05 -4.59 -17.61
C LYS A 100 5.70 -4.75 -16.13
N LYS A 101 6.72 -4.89 -15.27
CA LYS A 101 6.52 -4.98 -13.81
C LYS A 101 5.83 -3.75 -13.23
N ALA A 102 6.21 -2.55 -13.69
CA ALA A 102 5.57 -1.33 -13.24
C ALA A 102 4.08 -1.30 -13.63
N ALA A 103 3.74 -1.75 -14.85
CA ALA A 103 2.37 -1.85 -15.33
C ALA A 103 1.56 -2.89 -14.54
N ASP A 104 2.13 -4.08 -14.31
CA ASP A 104 1.49 -5.14 -13.52
C ASP A 104 1.17 -4.64 -12.10
N ILE A 105 2.13 -4.00 -11.44
CA ILE A 105 1.94 -3.42 -10.09
C ILE A 105 0.86 -2.35 -10.10
N ALA A 106 0.85 -1.46 -11.09
CA ALA A 106 -0.17 -0.41 -11.19
C ALA A 106 -1.58 -1.00 -11.39
N GLU A 107 -1.70 -2.06 -12.19
CA GLU A 107 -2.96 -2.77 -12.41
C GLU A 107 -3.45 -3.50 -11.14
N GLU A 108 -2.55 -4.17 -10.42
CA GLU A 108 -2.88 -4.82 -9.14
C GLU A 108 -3.41 -3.82 -8.11
N ILE A 109 -2.78 -2.65 -7.99
CA ILE A 109 -3.22 -1.60 -7.06
C ILE A 109 -4.56 -1.00 -7.50
N ALA A 110 -4.78 -0.82 -8.81
CA ALA A 110 -6.06 -0.34 -9.34
C ALA A 110 -7.21 -1.33 -9.01
N LYS A 111 -7.01 -2.63 -9.26
CA LYS A 111 -7.98 -3.68 -8.93
C LYS A 111 -8.28 -3.74 -7.44
N ARG A 112 -7.26 -3.56 -6.59
CA ARG A 112 -7.43 -3.48 -5.14
C ARG A 112 -8.31 -2.30 -4.76
N ALA A 113 -8.07 -1.13 -5.34
CA ALA A 113 -8.86 0.07 -5.07
C ALA A 113 -10.33 -0.17 -5.41
N GLU A 114 -10.62 -0.74 -6.59
CA GLU A 114 -11.98 -1.10 -7.01
C GLU A 114 -12.66 -2.11 -6.08
N SER A 115 -11.92 -3.13 -5.64
CA SER A 115 -12.43 -4.16 -4.72
C SER A 115 -12.73 -3.62 -3.32
N SER A 116 -12.16 -2.48 -2.93
CA SER A 116 -12.44 -1.83 -1.64
C SER A 116 -13.72 -0.99 -1.66
N PHE A 117 -14.32 -0.75 -2.83
CA PHE A 117 -15.57 0.00 -3.01
C PHE A 117 -16.78 -0.88 -3.40
N ALA A 118 -16.56 -2.19 -3.56
CA ALA A 118 -17.60 -3.19 -3.83
C ALA A 118 -18.03 -3.90 -2.53
#